data_AF-A0A3M1NIR0-F1
#
_entry.id   AF-A0A3M1NIR0-F1
#
_cell.length_a   1.000
_cell.length_b   1.000
_cell.length_c   1.000
_cell.angle_alpha   90.00
_cell.angle_beta   90.00
_cell.angle_gamma   90.00
#
_symmetry.space_group_name_H-M   'P 1'
#
loop_
_entity.id
_entity.type
_entity.pdbx_description
1 polymer ?
#
loop_
_entity_poly.entity_id
_entity_poly.type
_entity_poly.pdbx_seq_one_letter_code
_entity_poly.pdbx_strand_id
1 'polypeptide(L)'
;MQNKAFSATKSLNILSACLFKMAKKNNYATHISIAILVVILLIIIFAGRRPSKDYSAFAKCLTEKGVKMYGTDWCPHCKEQKKMFGDAFKYVDYHNCDIDPECEKVGVQGYPTWSIDGKLYPGTVRLEVLSEMSGCPLQ
;
A
#
# COMPACT_ATOMS: atom_id res chain seq x y z
N MET A 1 -45.49 37.66 -70.82
CA MET A 1 -44.55 38.47 -70.02
C MET A 1 -44.59 37.98 -68.57
N GLN A 2 -43.43 37.55 -68.05
CA GLN A 2 -42.98 37.61 -66.64
C GLN A 2 -43.78 36.90 -65.52
N ASN A 3 -43.22 35.77 -65.08
CA ASN A 3 -42.99 35.27 -63.70
C ASN A 3 -43.55 36.06 -62.51
N LYS A 4 -44.05 35.31 -61.51
CA LYS A 4 -43.47 35.32 -60.14
C LYS A 4 -43.95 34.12 -59.31
N ALA A 5 -43.01 33.22 -59.03
CA ALA A 5 -43.12 32.23 -57.97
C ALA A 5 -43.16 32.95 -56.60
N PHE A 6 -44.22 32.76 -55.82
CA PHE A 6 -44.34 33.30 -54.47
C PHE A 6 -44.22 32.19 -53.42
N SER A 7 -42.96 31.96 -53.05
CA SER A 7 -42.43 31.58 -51.72
C SER A 7 -43.23 30.62 -50.83
N ALA A 8 -42.91 29.33 -50.95
CA ALA A 8 -43.12 28.31 -49.92
C ALA A 8 -41.86 28.09 -49.06
N THR A 9 -41.21 29.17 -48.61
CA THR A 9 -39.91 29.07 -47.91
C THR A 9 -39.84 29.77 -46.55
N LYS A 10 -40.95 30.32 -46.03
CA LYS A 10 -40.94 31.06 -44.75
C LYS A 10 -41.34 30.24 -43.51
N SER A 11 -41.88 29.03 -43.67
CA SER A 11 -42.36 28.18 -42.56
C SER A 11 -41.38 27.09 -42.11
N LEU A 12 -40.28 26.84 -42.83
CA LEU A 12 -39.35 25.74 -42.50
C LEU A 12 -38.17 26.16 -41.60
N ASN A 13 -37.93 27.46 -41.41
CA ASN A 13 -36.75 27.95 -40.66
C ASN A 13 -36.98 28.21 -39.15
N ILE A 14 -38.21 28.09 -38.63
CA ILE A 14 -38.49 28.30 -37.19
C ILE A 14 -38.41 26.99 -36.40
N LEU A 15 -38.74 25.85 -37.02
CA LEU A 15 -38.64 24.52 -36.38
C LEU A 15 -37.19 24.04 -36.21
N SER A 16 -36.29 24.40 -37.13
CA SER A 16 -34.87 24.01 -37.07
C SER A 16 -34.09 24.73 -35.95
N ALA A 17 -34.42 25.99 -35.65
CA ALA A 17 -33.75 26.76 -34.60
C ALA A 17 -34.12 26.30 -33.17
N CYS A 18 -35.31 25.71 -32.98
CA CYS A 18 -35.72 25.18 -31.68
C CYS A 18 -35.06 23.81 -31.40
N LEU A 19 -34.85 22.98 -32.42
CA LEU A 19 -34.19 21.68 -32.28
C LEU A 19 -32.69 21.82 -32.00
N PHE A 20 -32.02 22.85 -32.54
CA PHE A 20 -30.62 23.12 -32.24
C PHE A 20 -30.37 23.63 -30.80
N LYS A 21 -31.32 24.37 -30.21
CA LYS A 21 -31.20 24.84 -28.82
C LYS A 21 -31.43 23.72 -27.78
N MET A 22 -32.15 22.66 -28.15
CA MET A 22 -32.36 21.50 -27.28
C MET A 22 -31.23 20.46 -27.34
N ALA A 23 -30.25 20.64 -28.23
CA ALA A 23 -29.10 19.74 -28.41
C ALA A 23 -27.75 20.33 -27.96
N LYS A 24 -27.72 21.49 -27.30
CA LYS A 24 -26.53 21.88 -26.51
C LYS A 24 -26.61 21.18 -25.15
N LYS A 25 -26.39 19.86 -25.15
CA LYS A 25 -26.34 19.04 -23.93
C LYS A 25 -25.36 19.70 -22.98
N ASN A 26 -25.88 20.16 -21.85
CA ASN A 26 -25.23 21.05 -20.90
C ASN A 26 -23.86 20.48 -20.49
N ASN A 27 -22.79 21.01 -21.10
CA ASN A 27 -21.39 20.67 -20.87
C ASN A 27 -21.01 20.80 -19.38
N TYR A 28 -21.69 21.69 -18.65
CA TYR A 28 -21.57 21.80 -17.20
C TYR A 28 -22.02 20.55 -16.46
N ALA A 29 -23.14 19.92 -16.83
CA ALA A 29 -23.64 18.72 -16.17
C ALA A 29 -22.69 17.52 -16.36
N THR A 30 -22.03 17.44 -17.53
CA THR A 30 -20.99 16.43 -17.78
C THR A 30 -19.71 16.70 -16.99
N HIS A 31 -19.25 17.96 -16.88
CA HIS A 31 -18.08 18.30 -16.05
C HIS A 31 -18.33 18.09 -14.56
N ILE A 32 -19.54 18.41 -14.06
CA ILE A 32 -19.95 18.17 -12.66
C ILE A 32 -19.95 16.66 -12.38
N SER A 33 -20.52 15.85 -13.27
CA SER A 33 -20.55 14.39 -13.10
C SER A 33 -19.14 13.78 -13.06
N ILE A 34 -18.23 14.24 -13.93
CA ILE A 34 -16.82 13.80 -13.92
C ILE A 34 -16.12 14.23 -12.63
N ALA A 35 -16.31 15.47 -12.18
CA ALA A 35 -15.72 15.96 -10.94
C ALA A 35 -16.19 15.14 -9.73
N ILE A 36 -17.48 14.79 -9.66
CA ILE A 36 -18.03 13.94 -8.59
C ILE A 36 -17.39 12.55 -8.63
N LEU A 37 -17.27 11.93 -9.81
CA LEU A 37 -16.62 10.62 -9.94
C LEU A 37 -15.14 10.65 -9.52
N VAL A 38 -14.41 11.72 -9.87
CA VAL A 38 -13.02 11.92 -9.44
C VAL A 38 -12.94 12.09 -7.92
N VAL A 39 -13.83 12.88 -7.32
CA VAL A 39 -13.86 13.06 -5.86
C VAL A 39 -14.20 11.76 -5.14
N ILE A 40 -15.18 11.00 -5.63
CA ILE A 40 -15.53 9.68 -5.07
C ILE A 40 -14.35 8.71 -5.17
N LEU A 41 -13.66 8.67 -6.33
CA LEU A 41 -12.46 7.86 -6.51
C LEU A 41 -11.34 8.26 -5.54
N LEU A 42 -11.12 9.57 -5.35
CA LEU A 42 -10.16 10.07 -4.37
C LEU A 42 -10.56 9.66 -2.94
N ILE A 43 -11.83 9.78 -2.57
CA ILE A 43 -12.32 9.34 -1.25
C ILE A 43 -12.07 7.84 -1.05
N ILE A 44 -12.31 6.99 -2.05
CA ILE A 44 -12.04 5.55 -1.97
C ILE A 44 -10.53 5.29 -1.77
N ILE A 45 -9.66 5.97 -2.52
CA ILE A 45 -8.20 5.84 -2.38
C ILE A 45 -7.73 6.29 -1.00
N PHE A 46 -8.25 7.41 -0.49
CA PHE A 46 -7.85 7.96 0.80
C PHE A 46 -8.42 7.16 1.97
N ALA A 47 -9.68 6.71 1.90
CA ALA A 47 -10.32 5.88 2.92
C ALA A 47 -9.73 4.46 2.98
N GLY A 48 -9.15 3.97 1.88
CA GLY A 48 -8.49 2.66 1.82
C GLY A 48 -7.14 2.59 2.55
N ARG A 49 -6.55 3.73 2.95
CA ARG A 49 -5.28 3.75 3.69
C ARG A 49 -5.53 3.42 5.17
N ARG A 50 -5.23 2.18 5.57
CA ARG A 50 -5.17 1.83 7.00
C ARG A 50 -3.83 2.29 7.57
N PRO A 51 -3.79 2.98 8.72
CA PRO A 51 -2.54 3.27 9.41
C PRO A 51 -1.83 1.94 9.72
N SER A 52 -0.56 1.82 9.33
CA SER A 52 0.27 0.68 9.71
C SER A 52 0.56 0.74 11.20
N LYS A 53 0.60 -0.41 11.86
CA LYS A 53 1.11 -0.49 13.23
C LYS A 53 2.60 -0.09 13.24
N ASP A 54 2.99 0.74 14.20
CA ASP A 54 4.39 1.13 14.38
C ASP A 54 5.06 0.23 15.42
N TYR A 55 5.89 -0.70 14.95
CA TYR A 55 6.65 -1.60 15.82
C TYR A 55 8.05 -1.08 16.16
N SER A 56 8.35 0.20 15.92
CA SER A 56 9.69 0.75 16.11
C SER A 56 10.21 0.62 17.54
N ALA A 57 9.34 0.86 18.54
CA ALA A 57 9.72 0.70 19.96
C ALA A 57 10.02 -0.77 20.31
N PHE A 58 9.19 -1.69 19.81
CA PHE A 58 9.39 -3.12 19.98
C PHE A 58 10.71 -3.60 19.36
N ALA A 59 10.96 -3.25 18.09
CA ALA A 59 12.18 -3.63 17.36
C ALA A 59 13.46 -3.07 18.01
N LYS A 60 13.43 -1.82 18.51
CA LYS A 60 14.55 -1.24 19.26
C LYS A 60 14.80 -1.97 20.57
N CYS A 61 13.75 -2.29 21.33
CA CYS A 61 13.87 -3.04 22.57
C CYS A 61 14.53 -4.41 22.35
N LEU A 62 14.16 -5.13 21.27
CA LEU A 62 14.80 -6.40 20.92
C LEU A 62 16.32 -6.25 20.78
N THR A 63 16.75 -5.28 19.98
CA THR A 63 18.17 -4.97 19.75
C THR A 63 18.87 -4.52 21.03
N GLU A 64 18.24 -3.69 21.85
CA GLU A 64 18.78 -3.26 23.16
C GLU A 64 18.97 -4.45 24.13
N LYS A 65 18.12 -5.48 24.03
CA LYS A 65 18.25 -6.74 24.77
C LYS A 65 19.20 -7.74 24.12
N GLY A 66 19.85 -7.38 23.01
CA GLY A 66 20.76 -8.27 22.28
C GLY A 66 20.06 -9.42 21.56
N VAL A 67 18.76 -9.30 21.29
CA VAL A 67 18.02 -10.25 20.48
C VAL A 67 18.39 -10.04 19.01
N LYS A 68 18.86 -11.11 18.37
CA LYS A 68 19.35 -11.09 16.98
C LYS A 68 18.52 -11.97 16.08
N MET A 69 18.41 -11.59 14.82
CA MET A 69 17.89 -12.45 13.76
C MET A 69 19.01 -12.77 12.77
N TYR A 70 19.27 -14.06 12.58
CA TYR A 70 20.17 -14.57 11.54
C TYR A 70 19.34 -15.06 10.35
N GLY A 71 19.73 -14.68 9.14
CA GLY A 71 19.02 -15.13 7.93
C GLY A 71 19.73 -14.71 6.65
N THR A 72 19.00 -14.79 5.52
CA THR A 72 19.49 -14.36 4.21
C THR A 72 18.41 -13.55 3.48
N ASP A 73 18.81 -12.79 2.46
CA ASP A 73 17.87 -11.94 1.72
C ASP A 73 17.01 -12.70 0.71
N TRP A 74 17.46 -13.87 0.25
CA TRP A 74 16.70 -14.72 -0.67
C TRP A 74 15.68 -15.62 0.05
N CYS A 75 15.92 -15.91 1.34
CA CYS A 75 15.12 -16.81 2.18
C CYS A 75 13.65 -16.35 2.31
N PRO A 76 12.65 -17.16 1.91
CA PRO A 76 11.24 -16.78 1.92
C PRO A 76 10.69 -16.54 3.34
N HIS A 77 11.06 -17.38 4.31
CA HIS A 77 10.66 -17.23 5.71
C HIS A 77 11.29 -15.99 6.37
N CYS A 78 12.49 -15.60 5.94
CA CYS A 78 13.16 -14.39 6.38
C CYS A 78 12.43 -13.16 5.87
N LYS A 79 12.01 -13.16 4.59
CA LYS A 79 11.15 -12.12 4.02
C LYS A 79 9.81 -12.02 4.76
N GLU A 80 9.21 -13.16 5.11
CA GLU A 80 7.97 -13.20 5.88
C GLU A 80 8.16 -12.56 7.27
N GLN A 81 9.20 -12.95 8.00
CA GLN A 81 9.54 -12.36 9.29
C GLN A 81 9.75 -10.84 9.18
N LYS A 82 10.55 -10.39 8.20
CA LYS A 82 10.80 -8.96 7.92
C LYS A 82 9.48 -8.21 7.66
N LYS A 83 8.57 -8.80 6.89
CA LYS A 83 7.26 -8.21 6.57
C LYS A 83 6.37 -8.02 7.79
N MET A 84 6.45 -8.89 8.80
CA MET A 84 5.67 -8.72 10.04
C MET A 84 6.03 -7.43 10.77
N PHE A 85 7.31 -7.05 10.77
CA PHE A 85 7.78 -5.79 11.37
C PHE A 85 7.51 -4.56 10.48
N GLY A 86 7.39 -4.74 9.17
CA GLY A 86 7.31 -3.63 8.22
C GLY A 86 8.55 -2.73 8.31
N ASP A 87 8.35 -1.42 8.28
CA ASP A 87 9.44 -0.43 8.33
C ASP A 87 10.25 -0.47 9.63
N ALA A 88 9.69 -1.03 10.71
CA ALA A 88 10.38 -1.17 11.97
C ALA A 88 11.51 -2.19 11.93
N PHE A 89 11.56 -3.08 10.93
CA PHE A 89 12.59 -4.11 10.83
C PHE A 89 14.00 -3.51 10.75
N LYS A 90 14.15 -2.28 10.23
CA LYS A 90 15.43 -1.57 10.18
C LYS A 90 16.09 -1.36 11.55
N TYR A 91 15.34 -1.52 12.64
CA TYR A 91 15.86 -1.43 14.01
C TYR A 91 16.23 -2.79 14.60
N VAL A 92 15.84 -3.91 13.99
CA VAL A 92 16.18 -5.26 14.43
C VAL A 92 17.66 -5.52 14.13
N ASP A 93 18.38 -6.08 15.10
CA ASP A 93 19.74 -6.58 14.91
C ASP A 93 19.72 -7.81 13.99
N TYR A 94 19.98 -7.59 12.69
CA TYR A 94 19.90 -8.60 11.66
C TYR A 94 21.26 -8.89 11.04
N HIS A 95 21.63 -10.16 11.04
CA HIS A 95 22.87 -10.67 10.47
C HIS A 95 22.57 -11.47 9.20
N ASN A 96 23.13 -11.01 8.07
CA ASN A 96 22.98 -11.70 6.79
C ASN A 96 24.05 -12.78 6.64
N CYS A 97 23.64 -14.04 6.74
CA CYS A 97 24.52 -15.21 6.71
C CYS A 97 25.14 -15.51 5.33
N ASP A 98 24.76 -14.82 4.26
CA ASP A 98 25.49 -14.90 2.98
C ASP A 98 26.85 -14.17 3.05
N ILE A 99 27.02 -13.24 4.01
CA ILE A 99 28.21 -12.36 4.11
C ILE A 99 28.79 -12.27 5.53
N ASP A 100 28.01 -12.62 6.56
CA ASP A 100 28.42 -12.53 7.94
C ASP A 100 28.94 -13.87 8.48
N PRO A 101 30.25 -13.98 8.79
CA PRO A 101 30.83 -15.21 9.31
C PRO A 101 30.41 -15.52 10.76
N GLU A 102 29.70 -14.61 11.47
CA GLU A 102 29.15 -14.89 12.79
C GLU A 102 28.15 -16.06 12.76
N CYS A 103 27.39 -16.22 11.67
CA CYS A 103 26.36 -17.25 11.56
C CYS A 103 26.91 -18.67 11.74
N GLU A 104 28.09 -18.95 11.19
CA GLU A 104 28.77 -20.25 11.35
C GLU A 104 29.28 -20.43 12.79
N LYS A 105 29.81 -19.37 13.40
CA LYS A 105 30.39 -19.41 14.76
C LYS A 105 29.32 -19.71 15.82
N VAL A 106 28.13 -19.13 15.67
CA VAL A 106 27.03 -19.35 16.62
C VAL A 106 26.23 -20.62 16.30
N GLY A 107 26.50 -21.29 15.17
CA GLY A 107 25.90 -22.57 14.82
C GLY A 107 24.49 -22.47 14.26
N VAL A 108 24.18 -21.45 13.45
CA VAL A 108 22.89 -21.32 12.76
C VAL A 108 22.70 -22.49 11.79
N GLN A 109 21.65 -23.28 11.99
CA GLN A 109 21.37 -24.47 11.16
C GLN A 109 20.32 -24.23 10.06
N GLY A 110 19.60 -23.10 10.13
CA GLY A 110 18.54 -22.77 9.19
C GLY A 110 18.06 -21.33 9.35
N TYR A 111 17.25 -20.86 8.40
CA TYR A 111 16.83 -19.46 8.33
C TYR A 111 15.31 -19.28 8.31
N PRO A 112 14.79 -18.22 8.96
CA PRO A 112 15.52 -17.39 9.90
C PRO A 112 15.81 -18.14 11.20
N THR A 113 16.74 -17.64 12.01
CA THR A 113 16.95 -18.10 13.38
C THR A 113 17.06 -16.89 14.29
N TRP A 114 16.31 -16.90 15.39
CA TRP A 114 16.42 -15.87 16.43
C TRP A 114 17.38 -16.31 17.52
N SER A 115 18.27 -15.43 17.97
CA SER A 115 19.06 -15.63 19.19
C SER A 115 18.51 -14.76 20.29
N ILE A 116 18.10 -15.38 21.40
CA ILE A 116 17.55 -14.73 22.58
C ILE A 116 18.28 -15.31 23.79
N ASP A 117 18.98 -14.46 24.55
CA ASP A 117 19.82 -14.87 25.69
C ASP A 117 20.81 -16.00 25.33
N GLY A 118 21.37 -15.95 24.12
CA GLY A 118 22.35 -16.92 23.62
C GLY A 118 21.75 -18.27 23.18
N LYS A 119 20.42 -18.44 23.26
CA LYS A 119 19.71 -19.63 22.73
C LYS A 119 19.18 -19.36 21.33
N LEU A 120 19.32 -20.35 20.45
CA LEU A 120 18.84 -20.28 19.07
C LEU A 120 17.44 -20.86 18.92
N TYR A 121 16.57 -20.10 18.26
CA TYR A 121 15.18 -20.44 17.95
C TYR A 121 14.98 -20.39 16.44
N PRO A 122 15.03 -21.53 15.74
CA PRO A 122 14.89 -21.57 14.29
C PRO A 122 13.44 -21.34 13.84
N GLY A 123 13.30 -20.79 12.64
CA GLY A 123 12.03 -20.56 11.97
C GLY A 123 11.44 -19.16 12.20
N THR A 124 10.35 -18.89 11.46
CA THR A 124 9.58 -17.66 11.61
C THR A 124 8.81 -17.66 12.93
N VAL A 125 8.91 -16.57 13.68
CA VAL A 125 8.28 -16.40 14.99
C VAL A 125 7.32 -15.22 14.93
N ARG A 126 6.10 -15.41 15.45
CA ARG A 126 5.11 -14.32 15.56
C ARG A 126 5.61 -13.24 16.51
N LEU A 127 5.23 -11.99 16.27
CA LEU A 127 5.70 -10.85 17.08
C LEU A 127 5.28 -10.95 18.53
N GLU A 128 4.08 -11.48 18.82
CA GLU A 128 3.56 -11.68 20.17
C GLU A 128 4.44 -12.68 20.94
N VAL A 129 4.91 -13.72 20.25
CA VAL A 129 5.76 -14.75 20.88
C VAL A 129 7.18 -14.20 21.06
N LEU A 130 7.70 -13.42 20.11
CA LEU A 130 8.97 -12.70 20.32
C LEU A 130 8.88 -11.72 21.50
N SER A 131 7.73 -11.06 21.68
CA SER A 131 7.46 -10.17 22.81
C SER A 131 7.49 -10.92 24.13
N GLU A 132 6.84 -12.07 24.20
CA GLU A 132 6.85 -12.94 25.38
C GLU A 132 8.26 -13.44 25.70
N MET A 133 8.99 -13.97 24.70
CA MET A 133 10.33 -14.53 24.90
C MET A 133 11.37 -13.49 25.29
N SER A 134 11.31 -12.29 24.70
CA SER A 134 12.27 -11.20 24.96
C SER A 134 11.89 -10.34 26.16
N GLY A 135 10.64 -10.39 26.60
CA GLY A 135 10.07 -9.42 27.55
C GLY A 135 10.07 -7.98 27.00
N CYS A 136 10.04 -7.79 25.68
CA CYS A 136 9.85 -6.49 25.05
C CYS A 136 8.36 -6.30 24.72
N PRO A 137 7.71 -5.21 25.17
CA PRO A 137 6.28 -5.03 24.96
C PRO A 137 5.94 -4.81 23.47
N LEU A 138 4.98 -5.59 22.96
CA LEU A 138 4.37 -5.35 21.67
C LEU A 138 3.24 -4.33 21.84
N GLN A 139 3.39 -3.15 21.24
CA GLN A 139 2.42 -2.05 21.30
C GLN A 139 1.37 -2.14 20.18
#